data_AF-A0A967WIF7-F1
#
_entry.id   AF-A0A967WIF7-F1
#
_cell.length_a   1.000
_cell.length_b   1.000
_cell.length_c   1.000
_cell.angle_alpha   90.00
_cell.angle_beta   90.00
_cell.angle_gamma   90.00
#
_symmetry.space_group_name_H-M   'P 1'
#
loop_
_entity.id
_entity.type
_entity.pdbx_description
1 polymer ?
#
loop_
_entity_poly.entity_id
_entity_poly.type
_entity_poly.pdbx_seq_one_letter_code
_entity_poly.pdbx_strand_id
1 'polypeptide(L)' 'IHADLGELVAGEKPGRQTTRERTMACNLGLALDDMAVAPALYRRAVEQGIGAWLPL' A
#
# COMPACT_ATOMS: atom_id res chain seq x y z
N ILE A 1 19.60 4.66 0.18
CA ILE A 1 18.22 4.46 -0.36
C ILE A 1 17.91 5.70 -1.19
N HIS A 2 17.41 5.55 -2.42
CA HIS A 2 17.11 6.69 -3.32
C HIS A 2 15.86 7.46 -2.88
N ALA A 3 14.78 6.72 -2.60
CA ALA A 3 13.52 7.25 -2.13
C ALA A 3 12.78 6.20 -1.30
N ASP A 4 11.95 6.64 -0.38
CA ASP A 4 10.88 5.82 0.17
C ASP A 4 9.72 5.74 -0.83
N LEU A 5 8.90 4.68 -0.73
CA LEU A 5 7.79 4.48 -1.66
C LEU A 5 6.77 5.65 -1.62
N GLY A 6 6.54 6.21 -0.43
CA GLY A 6 5.65 7.37 -0.26
C GLY A 6 6.12 8.61 -1.04
N GLU A 7 7.43 8.90 -1.02
CA GLU A 7 8.01 10.04 -1.74
C GLU A 7 7.86 9.91 -3.26
N LEU A 8 7.94 8.67 -3.77
CA LEU A 8 7.70 8.39 -5.19
C LEU A 8 6.23 8.55 -5.58
N VAL A 9 5.31 8.04 -4.75
CA VAL A 9 3.86 8.13 -4.99
C VAL A 9 3.36 9.57 -4.89
N ALA A 10 3.88 10.35 -3.95
CA ALA A 10 3.55 11.76 -3.78
C ALA A 10 4.16 12.66 -4.88
N GLY A 11 5.05 12.12 -5.72
CA GLY A 11 5.76 12.88 -6.76
C GLY A 11 6.85 13.81 -6.22
N GLU A 12 7.22 13.66 -4.94
CA GLU A 12 8.27 14.45 -4.30
C GLU A 12 9.66 14.07 -4.84
N LYS A 13 9.84 12.81 -5.24
CA LYS A 13 11.06 12.32 -5.89
C LYS A 13 10.75 11.59 -7.20
N PRO A 14 11.59 11.75 -8.23
CA PRO A 14 11.41 11.02 -9.48
C PRO A 14 11.70 9.53 -9.28
N GLY A 15 10.87 8.70 -9.92
CA GLY A 15 11.16 7.28 -10.11
C GLY A 15 12.27 7.06 -11.14
N ARG A 16 12.20 5.94 -11.86
CA ARG A 16 13.15 5.63 -12.93
C ARG A 16 13.14 6.70 -14.03
N GLN A 17 14.31 7.22 -14.40
CA GLN A 17 14.44 8.32 -15.35
C GLN A 17 15.02 7.88 -16.71
N THR A 18 15.76 6.76 -16.77
CA THR A 18 16.37 6.31 -18.02
C THR A 18 16.26 4.80 -18.23
N THR A 19 16.38 4.35 -19.49
CA THR A 19 16.33 2.92 -19.84
C THR A 19 17.54 2.11 -19.40
N ARG A 20 18.63 2.76 -18.94
CA ARG A 20 19.86 2.10 -18.49
C ARG A 20 19.90 1.84 -16.99
N GLU A 21 19.03 2.48 -16.21
CA GLU A 21 18.96 2.33 -14.77
C GLU A 21 18.45 0.94 -14.36
N ARG A 22 19.07 0.38 -13.32
CA ARG A 22 18.58 -0.81 -12.62
C ARG A 22 18.06 -0.37 -11.25
N THR A 23 16.80 -0.67 -10.96
CA THR A 23 16.13 -0.28 -9.71
C THR A 23 15.83 -1.52 -8.88
N MET A 24 16.02 -1.42 -7.57
CA MET A 24 15.65 -2.46 -6.60
C MET A 24 14.76 -1.83 -5.53
N ALA A 25 13.66 -2.51 -5.21
CA ALA A 25 12.80 -2.16 -4.08
C ALA A 25 12.98 -3.23 -2.99
N CYS A 26 13.08 -2.77 -1.75
CA CYS A 26 13.15 -3.63 -0.57
C CYS A 26 11.92 -3.37 0.30
N ASN A 27 10.83 -4.07 0.00
CA ASN A 27 9.56 -3.89 0.69
C ASN A 27 9.56 -4.78 1.94
N LEU A 28 9.97 -4.22 3.08
CA LEU A 28 10.04 -4.94 4.35
C LEU A 28 8.67 -5.08 5.04
N GLY A 29 7.66 -4.38 4.51
CA GLY A 29 6.30 -4.32 5.06
C GLY A 29 6.17 -3.21 6.11
N LEU A 30 5.08 -2.44 6.03
CA LEU A 30 4.67 -1.48 7.04
C LEU A 30 3.25 -1.81 7.48
N ALA A 31 2.99 -1.80 8.79
CA ALA A 31 1.63 -2.03 9.31
C ALA A 31 0.58 -1.03 8.75
N LEU A 32 1.04 0.13 8.29
CA LEU A 32 0.20 1.12 7.62
C LEU A 32 -0.38 0.59 6.31
N ASP A 33 0.35 -0.27 5.59
CA ASP A 33 -0.12 -0.89 4.35
C ASP A 33 -1.36 -1.75 4.62
N ASP A 34 -1.33 -2.55 5.70
CA ASP A 34 -2.46 -3.36 6.15
C ASP A 34 -3.65 -2.49 6.57
N MET A 35 -3.37 -1.42 7.33
CA MET A 35 -4.40 -0.50 7.81
C MET A 35 -4.99 0.37 6.70
N ALA A 36 -4.33 0.54 5.55
CA ALA A 36 -4.91 1.17 4.38
C ALA A 36 -5.91 0.23 3.68
N VAL A 37 -5.60 -1.07 3.61
CA VAL A 37 -6.39 -2.07 2.87
C VAL A 37 -7.55 -2.64 3.69
N ALA A 38 -7.30 -3.02 4.94
CA ALA A 38 -8.27 -3.74 5.76
C ALA A 38 -9.59 -2.97 5.98
N PRO A 39 -9.61 -1.66 6.31
CA PRO A 39 -10.85 -0.91 6.44
C PRO A 39 -11.62 -0.76 5.12
N ALA A 40 -10.90 -0.65 3.99
CA ALA A 40 -11.52 -0.56 2.68
C ALA A 40 -12.23 -1.88 2.32
N LEU A 41 -11.58 -3.02 2.56
CA LEU A 41 -12.18 -4.34 2.39
C LEU A 41 -13.35 -4.56 3.36
N TYR A 42 -13.19 -4.19 4.63
CA TYR A 42 -14.24 -4.32 5.63
C TYR A 42 -15.50 -3.54 5.23
N ARG A 43 -15.37 -2.27 4.83
CA ARG A 43 -16.51 -1.47 4.36
C ARG A 43 -17.23 -2.14 3.19
N ARG A 44 -16.48 -2.64 2.21
CA ARG A 44 -17.05 -3.32 1.05
C ARG A 44 -17.73 -4.65 1.40
N ALA A 45 -17.18 -5.40 2.35
CA ALA A 45 -17.78 -6.63 2.85
C ALA A 45 -19.12 -6.35 3.55
N VAL A 46 -19.18 -5.30 4.37
CA VAL A 46 -20.42 -4.86 5.03
C VAL A 46 -21.48 -4.46 4.00
N GLU A 47 -21.12 -3.65 2.99
CA GLU A 47 -22.03 -3.25 1.91
C GLU A 47 -22.59 -4.44 1.10
N GLN A 48 -21.82 -5.51 0.99
CA GLN A 48 -22.18 -6.72 0.23
C GLN A 48 -22.81 -7.82 1.09
N GLY A 49 -22.94 -7.62 2.40
CA GLY A 49 -23.44 -8.65 3.32
C GLY A 49 -22.52 -9.87 3.44
N ILE A 50 -21.21 -9.68 3.28
CA ILE A 50 -20.19 -10.74 3.36
C ILE A 50 -19.61 -10.79 4.78
N GLY A 51 -19.53 -11.99 5.35
CA GLY A 51 -18.89 -12.26 6.64
C GLY A 51 -19.86 -12.78 7.70
N ALA A 52 -19.41 -12.79 8.96
CA ALA A 52 -20.20 -13.19 10.11
C ALA A 52 -19.95 -12.24 11.28
N TRP A 53 -21.03 -11.84 11.96
CA TRP A 53 -20.93 -11.11 13.22
C TRP A 53 -20.60 -12.07 14.35
N LEU A 54 -19.63 -11.69 15.19
CA LEU A 54 -19.24 -12.44 16.38
C LEU A 54 -19.59 -11.63 17.63
N PRO A 55 -19.98 -12.26 18.75
CA PRO A 55 -20.08 -11.58 20.03
C PRO A 55 -18.71 -11.08 20.46
N LEU A 56 -18.69 -9.97 21.21
CA LEU A 56 -17.49 -9.36 21.77
C LEU A 56 -17.00 -10.09 23.02
#